data_AF-A0A1C5YIU3-F1
#
_entry.id   AF-A0A1C5YIU3-F1
#
_cell.length_a   1.000
_cell.length_b   1.000
_cell.length_c   1.000
_cell.angle_alpha   90.00
_cell.angle_beta   90.00
_cell.angle_gamma   90.00
#
_symmetry.space_group_name_H-M   'P 1'
#
loop_
_entity.id
_entity.type
_entity.pdbx_description
1 polymer ?
#
loop_
_entity_poly.entity_id
_entity_poly.type
_entity_poly.pdbx_seq_one_letter_code
_entity_poly.pdbx_strand_id
1 'polypeptide(L)'
;MVQSIARYAVIRKTRKDVNILTGNYEAAYAIGILSNILQTLPDMELKSVTKLRQQLLEKLEGYQPGNQQEDVLIQMLREYKPSDQWDEDVEAMLKWGLEENRIWEL
;
A
#
# COMPACT_ATOMS: atom_id res chain seq x y z
N MET A 1 10.84 14.20 3.23
CA MET A 1 11.98 13.34 2.85
C MET A 1 11.64 11.86 2.99
N VAL A 2 11.03 11.43 4.10
CA VAL A 2 10.62 10.02 4.33
C VAL A 2 9.60 9.52 3.30
N GLN A 3 8.60 10.35 2.98
CA GLN A 3 7.48 9.97 2.10
C GLN A 3 7.92 9.62 0.67
N SER A 4 8.79 10.44 0.06
CA SER A 4 9.33 10.17 -1.28
C SER A 4 10.23 8.94 -1.33
N ILE A 5 10.98 8.67 -0.25
CA ILE A 5 11.80 7.45 -0.11
C ILE A 5 10.90 6.22 -0.03
N ALA A 6 9.85 6.26 0.78
CA ALA A 6 8.90 5.16 0.92
C ALA A 6 8.18 4.85 -0.40
N ARG A 7 7.70 5.89 -1.11
CA ARG A 7 7.12 5.75 -2.46
C ARG A 7 8.10 5.06 -3.42
N TYR A 8 9.31 5.60 -3.55
CA TYR A 8 10.33 5.06 -4.44
C TYR A 8 10.68 3.61 -4.09
N ALA A 9 10.79 3.30 -2.80
CA ALA A 9 11.06 1.95 -2.32
C ALA A 9 9.96 0.97 -2.73
N VAL A 10 8.68 1.30 -2.51
CA VAL A 10 7.55 0.43 -2.89
C VAL A 10 7.53 0.19 -4.40
N ILE A 11 7.61 1.23 -5.23
CA ILE A 11 7.59 1.10 -6.68
C ILE A 11 8.78 0.29 -7.21
N ARG A 12 9.97 0.48 -6.62
CA ARG A 12 11.14 -0.31 -6.99
C ARG A 12 11.01 -1.77 -6.55
N LYS A 13 10.35 -2.02 -5.42
CA LYS A 13 10.14 -3.36 -4.87
C LYS A 13 9.18 -4.19 -5.72
N THR A 14 8.14 -3.59 -6.29
CA THR A 14 7.21 -4.27 -7.20
C THR A 14 7.82 -4.66 -8.56
N ARG A 15 8.98 -4.10 -8.92
CA ARG A 15 9.71 -4.44 -10.15
C ARG A 15 10.69 -5.60 -10.00
N LYS A 16 10.83 -6.19 -8.81
CA LYS A 16 11.67 -7.39 -8.60
C LYS A 16 10.79 -8.51 -8.04
N ASP A 17 11.13 -9.75 -8.37
CA ASP A 17 10.28 -10.92 -8.10
C ASP A 17 10.07 -11.25 -6.60
N VAL A 18 10.93 -10.75 -5.70
CA VAL A 18 10.74 -10.97 -4.26
C VAL A 18 11.21 -9.75 -3.47
N ASN A 19 10.27 -9.04 -2.85
CA ASN A 19 10.56 -8.01 -1.85
C ASN A 19 9.51 -8.02 -0.75
N ILE A 20 9.84 -7.42 0.38
CA ILE A 20 8.97 -7.28 1.55
C ILE A 20 8.75 -5.81 1.88
N LEU A 21 7.57 -5.47 2.39
CA LEU A 21 7.37 -4.19 3.05
C LEU A 21 8.12 -4.20 4.38
N THR A 22 8.78 -3.09 4.68
CA THR A 22 9.69 -2.95 5.83
C THR A 22 9.19 -1.95 6.85
N GLY A 23 8.10 -1.23 6.58
CA GLY A 23 7.53 -0.26 7.51
C GLY A 23 6.12 0.20 7.16
N ASN A 24 5.47 0.82 8.15
CA ASN A 24 4.07 1.25 8.04
C ASN A 24 3.85 2.32 6.97
N TYR A 25 4.84 3.18 6.69
CA TYR A 25 4.77 4.17 5.60
C TYR A 25 4.63 3.50 4.22
N GLU A 26 5.42 2.44 3.98
CA GLU A 26 5.35 1.67 2.73
C GLU A 26 4.03 0.92 2.62
N ALA A 27 3.57 0.34 3.74
CA ALA A 27 2.28 -0.36 3.78
C ALA A 27 1.09 0.59 3.57
N ALA A 28 1.10 1.78 4.17
CA ALA A 28 0.07 2.78 3.97
C ALA A 28 0.00 3.23 2.51
N TYR A 29 1.14 3.46 1.88
CA TYR A 29 1.21 3.77 0.45
C TYR A 29 0.69 2.64 -0.43
N ALA A 30 1.09 1.39 -0.13
CA ALA A 30 0.61 0.21 -0.84
C ALA A 30 -0.90 0.04 -0.74
N ILE A 31 -1.47 0.25 0.46
CA ILE A 31 -2.92 0.26 0.69
C ILE A 31 -3.56 1.36 -0.16
N GLY A 32 -3.00 2.57 -0.15
CA GLY A 32 -3.52 3.69 -0.94
C GLY A 32 -3.55 3.40 -2.44
N ILE A 33 -2.46 2.87 -3.01
CA ILE A 33 -2.40 2.47 -4.43
C ILE A 33 -3.47 1.43 -4.76
N LEU A 34 -3.56 0.36 -3.97
CA LEU A 34 -4.52 -0.72 -4.23
C LEU A 34 -5.96 -0.22 -4.08
N SER A 35 -6.22 0.64 -3.09
CA SER A 35 -7.49 1.33 -2.94
C SER A 35 -7.84 2.22 -4.13
N ASN A 36 -6.87 2.94 -4.70
CA ASN A 36 -7.04 3.72 -5.93
C ASN A 36 -7.36 2.81 -7.13
N ILE A 37 -6.61 1.72 -7.32
CA ILE A 37 -6.86 0.76 -8.41
C ILE A 37 -8.26 0.14 -8.30
N LEU A 38 -8.66 -0.24 -7.09
CA LEU A 38 -9.99 -0.80 -6.81
C LEU A 38 -11.10 0.27 -6.78
N GLN A 39 -10.77 1.56 -6.90
CA GLN A 39 -11.70 2.69 -6.74
C GLN A 39 -12.49 2.61 -5.42
N THR A 40 -11.82 2.21 -4.35
CA THR A 40 -12.39 2.08 -3.00
C THR A 40 -11.78 3.10 -2.05
N LEU A 41 -12.64 3.69 -1.21
CA LEU A 41 -12.19 4.58 -0.14
C LEU A 41 -11.87 3.75 1.12
N PRO A 42 -10.63 3.76 1.62
CA PRO A 42 -10.28 3.14 2.89
C PRO A 42 -10.85 3.98 4.05
N ASP A 43 -11.24 3.30 5.13
CA ASP A 43 -11.78 3.96 6.32
C ASP A 43 -10.66 4.56 7.17
N MET A 44 -10.33 5.82 6.90
CA MET A 44 -9.27 6.56 7.61
C MET A 44 -9.62 6.84 9.08
N GLU A 45 -10.87 6.67 9.52
CA GLU A 45 -11.24 6.84 10.93
C GLU A 45 -10.67 5.73 11.82
N LEU A 46 -10.35 4.57 11.24
CA LEU A 46 -9.77 3.43 11.95
C LEU A 46 -8.39 3.72 12.54
N LYS A 47 -7.65 4.67 11.95
CA LYS A 47 -6.27 5.06 12.33
C LYS A 47 -5.37 3.87 12.64
N SER A 48 -5.46 2.81 11.84
CA SER A 48 -4.70 1.58 12.04
C SER A 48 -4.38 0.93 10.70
N VAL A 49 -3.08 0.84 10.40
CA VAL A 49 -2.59 0.16 9.18
C VAL A 49 -3.02 -1.30 9.17
N THR A 50 -3.03 -1.97 10.34
CA THR A 50 -3.48 -3.36 10.48
C THR A 50 -4.93 -3.54 10.04
N LYS A 51 -5.84 -2.68 10.52
CA LYS A 51 -7.27 -2.78 10.17
C LYS A 51 -7.53 -2.43 8.71
N LEU A 52 -6.89 -1.36 8.21
CA LEU A 52 -6.98 -0.97 6.80
C LEU A 52 -6.48 -2.07 5.87
N ARG A 53 -5.35 -2.70 6.22
CA ARG A 53 -4.80 -3.85 5.51
C ARG A 53 -5.81 -4.99 5.47
N GLN A 54 -6.41 -5.33 6.61
CA GLN A 54 -7.38 -6.42 6.69
C GLN A 54 -8.60 -6.14 5.79
N GLN A 55 -9.20 -4.96 5.89
CA GLN A 55 -10.33 -4.57 5.05
C GLN A 55 -10.00 -4.63 3.55
N LEU A 56 -8.80 -4.20 3.17
CA LEU A 56 -8.35 -4.26 1.79
C LEU A 56 -8.12 -5.71 1.33
N LEU A 57 -7.50 -6.55 2.17
CA LEU A 57 -7.27 -7.96 1.84
C LEU A 57 -8.58 -8.74 1.67
N GLU A 58 -9.59 -8.45 2.50
CA GLU A 58 -10.94 -9.01 2.36
C GLU A 58 -11.56 -8.62 1.01
N LYS A 59 -11.38 -7.37 0.56
CA LYS A 59 -11.84 -6.92 -0.77
C LYS A 59 -11.05 -7.53 -1.93
N LEU A 60 -9.80 -7.93 -1.68
CA LEU A 60 -8.93 -8.57 -2.65
C LEU A 60 -9.13 -10.10 -2.70
N GLU A 61 -10.03 -10.67 -1.89
CA GLU A 61 -10.38 -12.09 -2.00
C GLU A 61 -11.04 -12.36 -3.37
N GLY A 62 -10.40 -13.21 -4.17
CA GLY A 62 -10.87 -13.51 -5.53
C GLY A 62 -10.56 -12.43 -6.57
N TYR A 63 -9.87 -11.36 -6.21
CA TYR A 63 -9.40 -10.35 -7.15
C TYR A 63 -8.26 -10.88 -8.02
N GLN A 64 -8.33 -10.61 -9.34
CA GLN A 64 -7.25 -10.92 -10.29
C GLN A 64 -6.43 -9.65 -10.57
N PRO A 65 -5.12 -9.65 -10.25
CA PRO A 65 -4.23 -8.52 -10.53
C PRO A 65 -4.19 -8.18 -12.02
N GLY A 66 -4.23 -6.89 -12.36
CA GLY A 66 -4.17 -6.43 -13.75
C GLY A 66 -2.76 -6.47 -14.36
N ASN A 67 -1.72 -6.50 -13.54
CA ASN A 67 -0.32 -6.55 -13.96
C ASN A 67 0.58 -7.21 -12.89
N GLN A 68 1.83 -7.49 -13.26
CA GLN A 68 2.81 -8.13 -12.36
C GLN A 68 3.12 -7.26 -11.14
N GLN A 69 3.21 -5.94 -11.29
CA GLN A 69 3.55 -5.03 -10.19
C GLN A 69 2.47 -5.04 -9.10
N GLU A 70 1.21 -5.11 -9.51
CA GLU A 70 0.05 -5.21 -8.65
C GLU A 70 0.01 -6.54 -7.91
N ASP A 71 0.28 -7.65 -8.59
CA ASP A 71 0.37 -8.98 -7.95
C ASP A 71 1.45 -8.99 -6.85
N VAL A 72 2.64 -8.47 -7.17
CA VAL A 72 3.74 -8.35 -6.20
C VAL A 72 3.35 -7.42 -5.05
N LEU A 73 2.63 -6.31 -5.31
CA LEU A 73 2.16 -5.40 -4.27
C LEU A 73 1.16 -6.07 -3.32
N ILE A 74 0.23 -6.86 -3.85
CA ILE A 74 -0.75 -7.62 -3.06
C ILE A 74 -0.02 -8.67 -2.21
N GLN A 75 0.93 -9.40 -2.80
CA GLN A 75 1.73 -10.39 -2.07
C GLN A 75 2.52 -9.74 -0.93
N MET A 76 3.21 -8.63 -1.22
CA MET A 76 3.94 -7.83 -0.23
C MET A 76 3.05 -7.38 0.93
N LEU A 77 1.81 -6.96 0.63
CA LEU A 77 0.86 -6.52 1.65
C LEU A 77 0.30 -7.68 2.49
N ARG A 78 0.12 -8.88 1.89
CA ARG A 78 -0.31 -10.09 2.60
C ARG A 78 0.72 -10.53 3.64
N GLU A 79 1.99 -10.54 3.26
CA GLU A 79 3.11 -10.98 4.10
C GLU A 79 3.48 -9.95 5.19
N TYR A 80 3.19 -8.68 4.96
CA TYR A 80 3.54 -7.63 5.92
C TYR A 80 2.68 -7.69 7.19
N LYS A 81 3.36 -7.58 8.35
CA LYS A 81 2.74 -7.45 9.67
C LYS A 81 2.95 -6.01 10.18
N PRO A 82 1.93 -5.14 10.08
CA PRO A 82 2.05 -3.76 10.54
C PRO A 82 2.20 -3.68 12.06
N SER A 83 2.87 -2.63 12.52
CA SER A 83 2.82 -2.23 13.93
C SER A 83 1.61 -1.31 14.17
N ASP A 84 1.24 -1.11 15.44
CA ASP A 84 0.17 -0.17 15.82
C ASP A 84 0.57 1.32 15.69
N GLN A 85 1.74 1.61 15.12
CA GLN A 85 2.19 2.97 14.91
C GLN A 85 1.36 3.66 13.82
N TRP A 86 0.63 4.70 14.24
CA TRP A 86 -0.10 5.62 13.37
C TRP A 86 0.35 7.05 13.67
N ASP A 87 0.96 7.69 12.67
CA ASP A 87 1.37 9.09 12.72
C ASP A 87 0.88 9.83 11.46
N GLU A 88 1.14 11.14 11.41
CA GLU A 88 0.72 12.00 10.30
C GLU A 88 1.35 11.58 8.97
N ASP A 89 2.57 11.03 9.00
CA ASP A 89 3.28 10.58 7.81
C ASP A 89 2.68 9.29 7.24
N VAL A 90 2.20 8.36 8.08
CA VAL A 90 1.43 7.18 7.65
C VAL A 90 0.16 7.62 6.94
N GLU A 91 -0.59 8.57 7.51
CA GLU A 91 -1.81 9.10 6.89
C GLU A 91 -1.51 9.82 5.57
N ALA A 92 -0.44 10.61 5.50
CA ALA A 92 0.00 11.28 4.30
C ALA A 92 0.37 10.28 3.19
N MET A 93 1.05 9.18 3.52
CA MET A 93 1.39 8.13 2.56
C MET A 93 0.16 7.42 2.01
N LEU A 94 -0.84 7.17 2.86
CA LEU A 94 -2.11 6.58 2.43
C LEU A 94 -2.83 7.49 1.43
N LYS A 95 -2.97 8.78 1.77
CA LYS A 95 -3.56 9.80 0.89
C LYS A 95 -2.80 9.92 -0.43
N TRP A 96 -1.47 9.90 -0.38
CA TRP A 96 -0.66 9.95 -1.59
C TRP A 96 -0.91 8.74 -2.48
N GLY A 97 -0.96 7.52 -1.94
CA GLY A 97 -1.31 6.34 -2.73
C GLY A 97 -2.70 6.42 -3.37
N LEU A 98 -3.68 7.00 -2.65
CA LEU A 98 -5.06 7.19 -3.13
C LEU A 98 -5.16 8.17 -4.30
N GLU A 99 -4.39 9.25 -4.25
CA GLU A 99 -4.41 10.34 -5.25
C GLU A 99 -3.29 10.18 -6.31
N GLU A 100 -2.60 9.04 -6.33
CA GLU A 100 -1.49 8.79 -7.23
C GLU A 100 -1.96 8.71 -8.70
N ASN A 101 -1.56 9.70 -9.49
CA ASN A 101 -1.90 9.78 -10.91
C ASN A 101 -0.90 9.01 -11.78
N ARG A 102 0.31 8.76 -11.28
CA ARG A 102 1.39 8.10 -12.04
C ARG A 102 1.86 6.86 -11.31
N ILE A 103 0.94 5.90 -11.23
CA ILE A 103 1.19 4.61 -10.60
C ILE A 103 2.35 3.94 -11.36
N TRP A 104 3.34 3.44 -10.62
CA TRP A 104 4.53 2.74 -11.11
C TRP A 104 5.65 3.60 -11.74
N GLU A 105 5.48 4.92 -11.90
CA GLU A 105 6.57 5.80 -12.31
C GLU A 105 7.46 6.18 -11.13
N LEU A 106 8.79 6.11 -11.30
CA LEU A 106 9.75 6.48 -10.26
C LEU A 106 9.90 7.99 -10.16
#